data_AF-A0A199AWN6-F1
#
_entry.id   AF-A0A199AWN6-F1
#
_cell.length_a   1.000
_cell.length_b   1.000
_cell.length_c   1.000
_cell.angle_alpha   90.00
_cell.angle_beta   90.00
_cell.angle_gamma   90.00
#
_symmetry.space_group_name_H-M   'P 1'
#
loop_
_entity.id
_entity.type
_entity.pdbx_description
1 polymer ?
#
loop_
_entity_poly.entity_id
_entity_poly.type
_entity_poly.pdbx_seq_one_letter_code
_entity_poly.pdbx_strand_id
1 'polypeptide(L)'
;MSAEQAGKRAAMDFRARHGLGVQPLGDLAAIIEQSTGIDVAVLDADRDQHGLAMRDPSRGAIFIGVARTRHPMRQRSTLAHELAHVIFDDWNAGQDLSERSPAEVRADSFARHLLIPEEGLETHLGQRVSFSEADLSAVVQWFLVSPPIAAINLERAGYITESTKQEWRSLSTPTLAARYGWSDQYRSLEAESDRPRPPRKLLARAISGYAEGVVSAQTIASLRGIDAEQVEAELAQAGVVPRRAEVSSLDASDLPTVSIDLSDLDDEGREGGTV
;
A
#
# COMPACT_ATOMS: atom_id res chain seq x y z
N MET A 1 14.53 -18.17 -21.98
CA MET A 1 13.97 -18.28 -20.61
C MET A 1 12.48 -17.98 -20.72
N SER A 2 11.60 -18.81 -20.17
CA SER A 2 10.14 -18.52 -20.22
C SER A 2 9.79 -17.35 -19.28
N ALA A 3 8.63 -16.69 -19.52
CA ALA A 3 8.09 -15.66 -18.62
C ALA A 3 8.00 -16.15 -17.17
N GLU A 4 7.53 -17.39 -17.00
CA GLU A 4 7.46 -18.10 -15.73
C GLU A 4 8.84 -18.21 -15.05
N GLN A 5 9.88 -18.65 -15.77
CA GLN A 5 11.25 -18.77 -15.26
C GLN A 5 11.85 -17.40 -14.92
N ALA A 6 11.55 -16.38 -15.72
CA ALA A 6 12.02 -15.01 -15.49
C ALA A 6 11.41 -14.44 -14.21
N GLY A 7 10.10 -14.62 -13.99
CA GLY A 7 9.43 -14.16 -12.77
C GLY A 7 9.97 -14.84 -11.52
N LYS A 8 10.15 -16.17 -11.55
CA LYS A 8 10.78 -16.93 -10.46
C LYS A 8 12.17 -16.39 -10.12
N ARG A 9 13.03 -16.21 -11.14
CA ARG A 9 14.40 -15.74 -10.95
C ARG A 9 14.43 -14.33 -10.35
N ALA A 10 13.62 -13.41 -10.88
CA ALA A 10 13.57 -12.05 -10.37
C ALA A 10 13.09 -11.99 -8.91
N ALA A 11 12.15 -12.85 -8.52
CA ALA A 11 11.71 -12.95 -7.12
C ALA A 11 12.84 -13.44 -6.20
N MET A 12 13.59 -14.47 -6.62
CA MET A 12 14.76 -14.95 -5.88
C MET A 12 15.84 -13.85 -5.77
N ASP A 13 16.14 -13.18 -6.88
CA ASP A 13 17.12 -12.09 -6.92
C ASP A 13 16.69 -10.92 -6.04
N PHE A 14 15.39 -10.58 -6.02
CA PHE A 14 14.84 -9.54 -5.15
C PHE A 14 15.03 -9.92 -3.67
N ARG A 15 14.67 -11.15 -3.29
CA ARG A 15 14.87 -11.62 -1.91
C ARG A 15 16.34 -11.63 -1.51
N ALA A 16 17.23 -12.08 -2.38
CA ALA A 16 18.67 -12.12 -2.13
C ALA A 16 19.26 -10.71 -2.00
N ARG A 17 18.95 -9.81 -2.95
CA ARG A 17 19.46 -8.43 -2.96
C ARG A 17 19.07 -7.62 -1.72
N HIS A 18 17.88 -7.88 -1.19
CA HIS A 18 17.34 -7.18 -0.03
C HIS A 18 17.43 -7.97 1.28
N GLY A 19 18.16 -9.09 1.31
CA GLY A 19 18.38 -9.87 2.53
C GLY A 19 17.11 -10.44 3.17
N LEU A 20 16.08 -10.73 2.38
CA LEU A 20 14.77 -11.18 2.88
C LEU A 20 14.76 -12.67 3.29
N GLY A 21 15.86 -13.40 3.05
CA GLY A 21 15.97 -14.83 3.34
C GLY A 21 14.87 -15.65 2.66
N VAL A 22 14.41 -16.72 3.31
CA VAL A 22 13.35 -17.61 2.81
C VAL A 22 12.08 -17.65 3.68
N GLN A 23 12.07 -16.88 4.77
CA GLN A 23 10.95 -16.81 5.71
C GLN A 23 9.77 -15.98 5.16
N PRO A 24 8.54 -16.14 5.70
CA PRO A 24 7.42 -15.31 5.35
C PRO A 24 7.74 -13.81 5.45
N LEU A 25 7.22 -13.03 4.50
CA LEU A 25 7.36 -11.58 4.52
C LEU A 25 6.31 -10.95 5.45
N GLY A 26 6.70 -10.00 6.29
CA GLY A 26 5.78 -9.25 7.15
C GLY A 26 4.95 -8.22 6.36
N ASP A 27 4.96 -6.96 6.79
CA ASP A 27 4.32 -5.85 6.08
C ASP A 27 4.99 -5.65 4.70
N LEU A 28 4.34 -6.17 3.65
CA LEU A 28 4.88 -6.13 2.29
C LEU A 28 4.97 -4.69 1.76
N ALA A 29 4.02 -3.82 2.11
CA ALA A 29 4.06 -2.42 1.71
C ALA A 29 5.31 -1.74 2.29
N ALA A 30 5.57 -1.92 3.60
CA ALA A 30 6.78 -1.39 4.23
C ALA A 30 8.06 -1.98 3.63
N ILE A 31 8.09 -3.29 3.34
CA ILE A 31 9.24 -3.95 2.70
C ILE A 31 9.51 -3.33 1.34
N ILE A 32 8.49 -3.14 0.50
CA ILE A 32 8.63 -2.49 -0.81
C ILE A 32 9.18 -1.08 -0.65
N GLU A 33 8.56 -0.25 0.20
CA GLU A 33 9.00 1.13 0.43
C GLU A 33 10.45 1.23 0.91
N GLN A 34 10.90 0.33 1.77
CA GLN A 34 12.25 0.33 2.33
C GLN A 34 13.29 -0.20 1.35
N SER A 35 12.97 -1.27 0.62
CA SER A 35 13.89 -1.93 -0.31
C SER A 35 14.07 -1.18 -1.62
N THR A 36 13.02 -0.53 -2.12
CA THR A 36 13.00 0.09 -3.45
C THR A 36 12.89 1.62 -3.41
N GLY A 37 12.39 2.17 -2.30
CA GLY A 37 12.04 3.58 -2.22
C GLY A 37 10.74 3.98 -2.93
N ILE A 38 10.04 3.03 -3.57
CA ILE A 38 8.73 3.22 -4.20
C ILE A 38 7.68 3.56 -3.14
N ASP A 39 6.82 4.52 -3.41
CA ASP A 39 5.72 4.87 -2.52
C ASP A 39 4.57 3.86 -2.68
N VAL A 40 4.08 3.31 -1.57
CA VAL A 40 2.99 2.31 -1.58
C VAL A 40 1.79 2.85 -0.83
N ALA A 41 0.61 2.79 -1.44
CA ALA A 41 -0.64 3.17 -0.79
C ALA A 41 -1.71 2.08 -0.86
N VAL A 42 -2.54 2.04 0.18
CA VAL A 42 -3.81 1.32 0.19
C VAL A 42 -4.93 2.35 0.11
N LEU A 43 -5.76 2.25 -0.94
CA LEU A 43 -6.72 3.28 -1.32
C LEU A 43 -8.16 2.74 -1.30
N ASP A 44 -9.11 3.65 -1.13
CA ASP A 44 -10.50 3.41 -1.52
C ASP A 44 -10.57 3.38 -3.06
N ALA A 45 -10.89 2.21 -3.62
CA ALA A 45 -11.04 2.02 -5.05
C ALA A 45 -12.28 1.16 -5.34
N ASP A 46 -12.88 1.37 -6.51
CA ASP A 46 -14.00 0.56 -6.97
C ASP A 46 -13.58 -0.90 -7.13
N ARG A 47 -14.54 -1.82 -6.92
CA ARG A 47 -14.28 -3.26 -6.75
C ARG A 47 -13.48 -3.91 -7.89
N ASP A 48 -13.50 -3.32 -9.08
CA ASP A 48 -12.92 -3.88 -10.30
C ASP A 48 -11.44 -3.50 -10.50
N GLN A 49 -10.90 -2.55 -9.73
CA GLN A 49 -9.48 -2.21 -9.74
C GLN A 49 -8.79 -2.87 -8.55
N HIS A 50 -7.88 -3.81 -8.81
CA HIS A 50 -7.24 -4.58 -7.75
C HIS A 50 -5.90 -3.99 -7.32
N GLY A 51 -5.14 -3.46 -8.28
CA GLY A 51 -3.85 -2.80 -8.09
C GLY A 51 -3.51 -1.90 -9.28
N LEU A 52 -2.58 -0.99 -9.07
CA LEU A 52 -2.04 -0.12 -10.10
C LEU A 52 -0.60 0.26 -9.74
N ALA A 53 0.33 0.05 -10.67
CA ALA A 53 1.63 0.70 -10.68
C ALA A 53 1.62 1.91 -11.64
N MET A 54 2.10 3.06 -11.16
CA MET A 54 2.20 4.29 -11.97
C MET A 54 3.57 4.93 -11.80
N ARG A 55 4.07 5.52 -12.89
CA ARG A 55 5.28 6.35 -12.91
C ARG A 55 4.91 7.79 -13.25
N ASP A 56 5.31 8.74 -12.42
CA ASP A 56 5.29 10.17 -12.75
C ASP A 56 6.49 10.47 -13.66
N PRO A 57 6.28 10.70 -14.98
CA PRO A 57 7.38 10.91 -15.91
C PRO A 57 8.13 12.23 -15.65
N SER A 58 7.48 13.21 -15.01
CA SER A 58 8.09 14.52 -14.73
C SER A 58 9.05 14.49 -13.53
N ARG A 59 8.74 13.66 -12.53
CA ARG A 59 9.54 13.53 -11.29
C ARG A 59 10.34 12.25 -11.22
N GLY A 60 10.10 11.30 -12.12
CA GLY A 60 10.64 9.94 -12.05
C GLY A 60 10.14 9.14 -10.84
N ALA A 61 9.11 9.62 -10.15
CA ALA A 61 8.56 8.95 -8.97
C ALA A 61 7.71 7.75 -9.39
N ILE A 62 7.82 6.65 -8.66
CA ILE A 62 7.02 5.44 -8.88
C ILE A 62 6.12 5.23 -7.68
N PHE A 63 4.88 4.87 -7.96
CA PHE A 63 3.83 4.63 -6.99
C PHE A 63 3.16 3.29 -7.25
N ILE A 64 2.92 2.53 -6.19
CA ILE A 64 2.08 1.33 -6.22
C ILE A 64 0.85 1.58 -5.34
N GLY A 65 -0.32 1.57 -5.95
CA GLY A 65 -1.61 1.63 -5.27
C GLY A 65 -2.29 0.27 -5.29
N VAL A 66 -2.86 -0.14 -4.17
CA VAL A 66 -3.79 -1.29 -4.13
C VAL A 66 -5.08 -0.90 -3.42
N ALA A 67 -6.17 -1.54 -3.79
CA ALA A 67 -7.44 -1.33 -3.11
C ALA A 67 -7.37 -1.88 -1.68
N ARG A 68 -7.97 -1.18 -0.71
CA ARG A 68 -8.35 -1.81 0.56
C ARG A 68 -9.31 -2.95 0.30
N THR A 69 -9.20 -4.02 1.08
CA THR A 69 -10.04 -5.20 0.86
C THR A 69 -10.15 -6.05 2.11
N ARG A 70 -11.23 -6.81 2.19
CA ARG A 70 -11.45 -7.87 3.18
C ARG A 70 -10.75 -9.20 2.83
N HIS A 71 -9.96 -9.21 1.76
CA HIS A 71 -9.22 -10.37 1.30
C HIS A 71 -7.70 -10.12 1.42
N PRO A 72 -7.12 -10.23 2.63
CA PRO A 72 -5.73 -9.83 2.89
C PRO A 72 -4.71 -10.54 2.00
N MET A 73 -4.88 -11.84 1.79
CA MET A 73 -3.97 -12.67 0.99
C MET A 73 -3.98 -12.24 -0.48
N ARG A 74 -5.14 -11.77 -0.96
CA ARG A 74 -5.30 -11.22 -2.31
C ARG A 74 -4.58 -9.89 -2.44
N GLN A 75 -4.76 -8.99 -1.47
CA GLN A 75 -4.05 -7.70 -1.46
C GLN A 75 -2.53 -7.91 -1.48
N ARG A 76 -2.02 -8.85 -0.69
CA ARG A 76 -0.59 -9.19 -0.67
C ARG A 76 -0.10 -9.71 -2.01
N SER A 77 -0.84 -10.61 -2.66
CA SER A 77 -0.48 -11.07 -4.00
C SER A 77 -0.55 -9.96 -5.04
N THR A 78 -1.52 -9.05 -4.95
CA THR A 78 -1.62 -7.91 -5.86
C THR A 78 -0.45 -6.95 -5.67
N LEU A 79 -0.09 -6.59 -4.42
CA LEU A 79 1.10 -5.78 -4.15
C LEU A 79 2.37 -6.38 -4.74
N ALA A 80 2.57 -7.70 -4.57
CA ALA A 80 3.71 -8.40 -5.14
C ALA A 80 3.68 -8.45 -6.67
N HIS A 81 2.49 -8.51 -7.27
CA HIS A 81 2.27 -8.49 -8.72
C HIS A 81 2.59 -7.10 -9.29
N GLU A 82 2.07 -6.02 -8.70
CA GLU A 82 2.39 -4.64 -9.12
C GLU A 82 3.89 -4.34 -8.99
N LEU A 83 4.53 -4.84 -7.92
CA LEU A 83 5.98 -4.72 -7.77
C LEU A 83 6.73 -5.39 -8.94
N ALA A 84 6.23 -6.54 -9.43
CA ALA A 84 6.82 -7.21 -10.58
C ALA A 84 6.79 -6.30 -11.81
N HIS A 85 5.65 -5.69 -12.11
CA HIS A 85 5.54 -4.76 -13.24
C HIS A 85 6.53 -3.62 -13.14
N VAL A 86 6.73 -3.05 -11.95
CA VAL A 86 7.74 -2.01 -11.74
C VAL A 86 9.15 -2.54 -12.00
N ILE A 87 9.50 -3.71 -11.46
CA ILE A 87 10.83 -4.31 -11.63
C ILE A 87 11.16 -4.60 -13.10
N PHE A 88 10.14 -4.97 -13.89
CA PHE A 88 10.29 -5.30 -15.30
C PHE A 88 10.01 -4.12 -16.25
N ASP A 89 9.70 -2.93 -15.73
CA ASP A 89 9.35 -1.73 -16.52
C ASP A 89 8.11 -1.96 -17.42
N ASP A 90 7.17 -2.81 -16.98
CA ASP A 90 5.99 -3.27 -17.73
C ASP A 90 4.80 -2.27 -17.62
N TRP A 91 5.01 -1.00 -17.96
CA TRP A 91 3.98 0.05 -17.77
C TRP A 91 2.73 -0.08 -18.65
N ASN A 92 2.76 -0.93 -19.68
CA ASN A 92 1.69 -1.10 -20.66
C ASN A 92 0.95 -2.45 -20.55
N ALA A 93 1.24 -3.26 -19.53
CA ALA A 93 0.73 -4.63 -19.42
C ALA A 93 -0.82 -4.74 -19.37
N GLY A 94 -1.52 -3.67 -19.01
CA GLY A 94 -2.99 -3.60 -18.97
C GLY A 94 -3.71 -3.20 -20.26
N GLN A 95 -3.02 -3.01 -21.39
CA GLN A 95 -3.65 -2.53 -22.63
C GLN A 95 -4.12 -3.63 -23.60
N ASP A 96 -3.74 -4.89 -23.38
CA ASP A 96 -4.05 -5.99 -24.31
C ASP A 96 -4.85 -7.10 -23.61
N LEU A 97 -6.14 -7.22 -23.96
CA LEU A 97 -7.12 -8.12 -23.32
C LEU A 97 -7.20 -9.52 -23.97
N SER A 98 -6.27 -9.87 -24.86
CA SER A 98 -6.14 -11.24 -25.39
C SER A 98 -5.15 -12.06 -24.54
N GLU A 99 -5.06 -13.39 -24.76
CA GLU A 99 -4.25 -14.38 -24.01
C GLU A 99 -3.23 -13.81 -23.02
N ARG A 100 -3.33 -14.19 -21.73
CA ARG A 100 -2.46 -13.73 -20.62
C ARG A 100 -1.05 -13.40 -21.11
N SER A 101 -0.76 -12.10 -21.19
CA SER A 101 0.46 -11.62 -21.79
C SER A 101 1.70 -12.23 -21.08
N PRO A 102 2.84 -12.36 -21.77
CA PRO A 102 4.08 -12.79 -21.12
C PRO A 102 4.48 -11.91 -19.91
N ALA A 103 4.01 -10.66 -19.84
CA ALA A 103 4.20 -9.79 -18.68
C ALA A 103 3.34 -10.25 -17.49
N GLU A 104 2.04 -10.52 -17.70
CA GLU A 104 1.13 -11.04 -16.67
C GLU A 104 1.61 -12.38 -16.10
N VAL A 105 2.01 -13.33 -16.97
CA VAL A 105 2.55 -14.63 -16.55
C VAL A 105 3.81 -14.45 -15.70
N ARG A 106 4.68 -13.52 -16.10
CA ARG A 106 5.91 -13.20 -15.37
C ARG A 106 5.61 -12.55 -14.02
N ALA A 107 4.66 -11.63 -13.96
CA ALA A 107 4.23 -10.95 -12.73
C ALA A 107 3.59 -11.92 -11.73
N ASP A 108 2.70 -12.80 -12.19
CA ASP A 108 2.12 -13.87 -11.37
C ASP A 108 3.19 -14.82 -10.82
N SER A 109 4.15 -15.22 -11.66
CA SER A 109 5.27 -16.06 -11.24
C SER A 109 6.15 -15.34 -10.20
N PHE A 110 6.47 -14.07 -10.42
CA PHE A 110 7.22 -13.26 -9.48
C PHE A 110 6.51 -13.16 -8.13
N ALA A 111 5.23 -12.76 -8.12
CA ALA A 111 4.45 -12.58 -6.91
C ALA A 111 4.41 -13.87 -6.07
N ARG A 112 4.18 -15.00 -6.74
CA ARG A 112 4.14 -16.31 -6.09
C ARG A 112 5.47 -16.70 -5.45
N HIS A 113 6.59 -16.60 -6.18
CA HIS A 113 7.90 -16.99 -5.64
C HIS A 113 8.47 -15.96 -4.66
N LEU A 114 8.02 -14.69 -4.71
CA LEU A 114 8.38 -13.68 -3.73
C LEU A 114 7.73 -14.01 -2.37
N LEU A 115 6.43 -14.36 -2.38
CA LEU A 115 5.66 -14.60 -1.15
C LEU A 115 5.96 -15.97 -0.52
N ILE A 116 6.11 -17.00 -1.34
CA ILE A 116 6.35 -18.38 -0.89
C ILE A 116 7.51 -18.99 -1.71
N PRO A 117 8.78 -18.71 -1.35
CA PRO A 117 9.93 -19.29 -2.06
C PRO A 117 9.97 -20.81 -1.86
N GLU A 118 10.37 -21.57 -2.89
CA GLU A 118 10.44 -23.04 -2.84
C GLU A 118 11.35 -23.52 -1.70
N GLU A 119 12.53 -22.92 -1.52
CA GLU A 119 13.45 -23.24 -0.42
C GLU A 119 12.82 -22.97 0.97
N GLY A 120 12.01 -21.92 1.09
CA GLY A 120 11.29 -21.63 2.33
C GLY A 120 10.21 -22.65 2.62
N LEU A 121 9.50 -23.10 1.58
CA LEU A 121 8.51 -24.15 1.66
C LEU A 121 9.14 -25.48 2.08
N GLU A 122 10.26 -25.85 1.47
CA GLU A 122 11.03 -27.05 1.81
C GLU A 122 11.55 -27.00 3.25
N THR A 123 12.10 -25.85 3.67
CA THR A 123 12.58 -25.65 5.04
C THR A 123 11.45 -25.77 6.07
N HIS A 124 10.26 -25.27 5.75
CA HIS A 124 9.10 -25.31 6.65
C HIS A 124 8.50 -26.72 6.76
N LEU A 125 8.45 -27.46 5.65
CA LEU A 125 7.73 -28.74 5.58
C LEU A 125 8.62 -29.96 5.80
N GLY A 126 9.91 -29.88 5.43
CA GLY A 126 10.83 -31.01 5.44
C GLY A 126 10.45 -32.10 4.42
N GLN A 127 10.92 -33.33 4.66
CA GLN A 127 10.70 -34.50 3.79
C GLN A 127 9.43 -35.27 4.20
N ARG A 128 8.26 -34.63 4.11
CA ARG A 128 6.96 -35.30 4.36
C ARG A 128 6.47 -36.07 3.14
N VAL A 129 5.80 -37.20 3.41
CA VAL A 129 5.32 -38.13 2.37
C VAL A 129 3.82 -37.93 2.03
N SER A 130 3.04 -37.32 2.93
CA SER A 130 1.60 -37.08 2.73
C SER A 130 1.19 -35.70 3.20
N PHE A 131 0.30 -35.05 2.44
CA PHE A 131 -0.21 -33.72 2.72
C PHE A 131 -1.73 -33.74 2.83
N SER A 132 -2.23 -33.19 3.93
CA SER A 132 -3.65 -33.02 4.22
C SER A 132 -4.09 -31.57 4.03
N GLU A 133 -5.40 -31.32 4.06
CA GLU A 133 -5.94 -29.95 4.11
C GLU A 133 -5.42 -29.18 5.34
N ALA A 134 -5.07 -29.86 6.44
CA ALA A 134 -4.47 -29.23 7.61
C ALA A 134 -3.06 -28.68 7.30
N ASP A 135 -2.27 -29.41 6.50
CA ASP A 135 -0.95 -28.95 6.07
C ASP A 135 -1.08 -27.75 5.10
N LEU A 136 -2.06 -27.77 4.20
CA LEU A 136 -2.38 -26.60 3.36
C LEU A 136 -2.71 -25.38 4.23
N SER A 137 -3.55 -25.55 5.24
CA SER A 137 -3.94 -24.49 6.17
C SER A 137 -2.72 -23.91 6.89
N ALA A 138 -1.82 -24.77 7.37
CA ALA A 138 -0.56 -24.34 8.01
C ALA A 138 0.32 -23.52 7.06
N VAL A 139 0.47 -23.95 5.80
CA VAL A 139 1.25 -23.21 4.78
C VAL A 139 0.62 -21.86 4.46
N VAL A 140 -0.70 -21.83 4.27
CA VAL A 140 -1.48 -20.61 4.02
C VAL A 140 -1.34 -19.62 5.18
N GLN A 141 -1.44 -20.11 6.41
CA GLN A 141 -1.30 -19.31 7.62
C GLN A 141 0.13 -18.80 7.82
N TRP A 142 1.13 -19.64 7.54
CA TRP A 142 2.54 -19.29 7.72
C TRP A 142 3.03 -18.26 6.72
N PHE A 143 2.80 -18.48 5.42
CA PHE A 143 3.26 -17.59 4.36
C PHE A 143 2.29 -16.44 4.05
N LEU A 144 1.09 -16.45 4.63
CA LEU A 144 0.04 -15.45 4.39
C LEU A 144 -0.31 -15.32 2.90
N VAL A 145 -0.49 -16.46 2.23
CA VAL A 145 -0.88 -16.58 0.81
C VAL A 145 -2.25 -17.23 0.66
N SER A 146 -2.87 -17.10 -0.50
CA SER A 146 -4.16 -17.77 -0.75
C SER A 146 -3.99 -19.29 -0.96
N PRO A 147 -5.03 -20.11 -0.70
CA PRO A 147 -4.97 -21.55 -0.94
C PRO A 147 -4.56 -21.91 -2.38
N PRO A 148 -5.04 -21.22 -3.44
CA PRO A 148 -4.56 -21.47 -4.80
C PRO A 148 -3.05 -21.24 -4.98
N ILE A 149 -2.49 -20.15 -4.40
CA ILE A 149 -1.06 -19.85 -4.48
C ILE A 149 -0.23 -20.92 -3.75
N ALA A 150 -0.64 -21.30 -2.55
CA ALA A 150 0.00 -22.37 -1.78
C ALA A 150 -0.04 -23.72 -2.53
N ALA A 151 -1.20 -24.10 -3.06
CA ALA A 151 -1.37 -25.36 -3.79
C ALA A 151 -0.51 -25.43 -5.06
N ILE A 152 -0.36 -24.31 -5.80
CA ILE A 152 0.55 -24.25 -6.95
C ILE A 152 2.00 -24.53 -6.52
N ASN A 153 2.47 -23.93 -5.43
CA ASN A 153 3.85 -24.12 -5.00
C ASN A 153 4.10 -25.48 -4.38
N LEU A 154 3.13 -26.04 -3.65
CA LEU A 154 3.19 -27.39 -3.12
C LEU A 154 3.28 -28.43 -4.25
N GLU A 155 2.47 -28.28 -5.30
CA GLU A 155 2.51 -29.21 -6.45
C GLU A 155 3.83 -29.12 -7.20
N ARG A 156 4.32 -27.90 -7.45
CA ARG A 156 5.62 -27.69 -8.11
C ARG A 156 6.81 -28.22 -7.33
N ALA A 157 6.74 -28.18 -6.01
CA ALA A 157 7.74 -28.77 -5.12
C ALA A 157 7.56 -30.30 -4.94
N GLY A 158 6.54 -30.91 -5.56
CA GLY A 158 6.30 -32.35 -5.53
C GLY A 158 5.62 -32.87 -4.27
N TYR A 159 5.08 -31.98 -3.42
CA TYR A 159 4.41 -32.37 -2.18
C TYR A 159 2.98 -32.88 -2.39
N ILE A 160 2.32 -32.43 -3.46
CA ILE A 160 0.96 -32.83 -3.82
C ILE A 160 0.87 -33.11 -5.32
N THR A 161 -0.19 -33.82 -5.72
CA THR A 161 -0.48 -34.09 -7.13
C THR A 161 -1.27 -32.95 -7.78
N GLU A 162 -1.31 -32.95 -9.11
CA GLU A 162 -2.20 -32.07 -9.88
C GLU A 162 -3.66 -32.19 -9.44
N SER A 163 -4.15 -33.40 -9.15
CA SER A 163 -5.54 -33.62 -8.73
C SER A 163 -5.83 -32.93 -7.39
N THR A 164 -4.94 -33.05 -6.40
CA THR A 164 -5.08 -32.40 -5.11
C THR A 164 -5.00 -30.87 -5.25
N LYS A 165 -4.12 -30.36 -6.13
CA LYS A 165 -4.08 -28.92 -6.44
C LYS A 165 -5.43 -28.43 -6.98
N GLN A 166 -6.07 -29.17 -7.89
CA GLN A 166 -7.38 -28.78 -8.45
C GLN A 166 -8.49 -28.78 -7.39
N GLU A 167 -8.50 -29.77 -6.50
CA GLU A 167 -9.43 -29.83 -5.36
C GLU A 167 -9.29 -28.58 -4.47
N TRP A 168 -8.05 -28.26 -4.09
CA TRP A 168 -7.75 -27.18 -3.15
C TRP A 168 -7.92 -25.77 -3.72
N ARG A 169 -7.97 -25.60 -5.05
CA ARG A 169 -8.27 -24.30 -5.68
C ARG A 169 -9.63 -23.73 -5.29
N SER A 170 -10.57 -24.59 -4.91
CA SER A 170 -11.91 -24.18 -4.47
C SER A 170 -11.97 -23.72 -3.00
N LEU A 171 -10.93 -23.99 -2.22
CA LEU A 171 -10.88 -23.62 -0.80
C LEU A 171 -10.59 -22.13 -0.64
N SER A 172 -11.25 -21.53 0.35
CA SER A 172 -11.03 -20.13 0.72
C SER A 172 -10.25 -20.03 2.03
N THR A 173 -9.47 -18.96 2.16
CA THR A 173 -8.71 -18.69 3.38
C THR A 173 -9.59 -18.58 4.64
N PRO A 174 -10.74 -17.89 4.63
CA PRO A 174 -11.65 -17.88 5.78
C PRO A 174 -12.12 -19.27 6.20
N THR A 175 -12.41 -20.15 5.24
CA THR A 175 -12.84 -21.53 5.51
C THR A 175 -11.73 -22.33 6.19
N LEU A 176 -10.49 -22.23 5.70
CA LEU A 176 -9.33 -22.86 6.35
C LEU A 176 -9.11 -22.30 7.77
N ALA A 177 -9.20 -20.98 7.93
CA ALA A 177 -9.07 -20.32 9.22
C ALA A 177 -10.09 -20.81 10.25
N ALA A 178 -11.35 -20.98 9.82
CA ALA A 178 -12.41 -21.52 10.64
C ALA A 178 -12.20 -22.99 11.01
N ARG A 179 -11.82 -23.83 10.05
CA ARG A 179 -11.62 -25.28 10.26
C ARG A 179 -10.42 -25.59 11.16
N TYR A 180 -9.38 -24.77 11.08
CA TYR A 180 -8.08 -25.04 11.73
C TYR A 180 -7.72 -24.05 12.85
N GLY A 181 -8.70 -23.28 13.34
CA GLY A 181 -8.58 -22.56 14.61
C GLY A 181 -7.77 -21.26 14.57
N TRP A 182 -7.68 -20.60 13.43
CA TRP A 182 -6.95 -19.32 13.29
C TRP A 182 -7.82 -18.17 12.75
N SER A 183 -9.15 -18.27 12.92
CA SER A 183 -10.12 -17.21 12.55
C SER A 183 -9.83 -15.84 13.15
N ASP A 184 -9.33 -15.77 14.39
CA ASP A 184 -8.99 -14.48 15.03
C ASP A 184 -7.83 -13.80 14.30
N GLN A 185 -6.79 -14.56 13.97
CA GLN A 185 -5.68 -14.05 13.16
C GLN A 185 -6.17 -13.61 11.78
N TYR A 186 -7.04 -14.37 11.13
CA TYR A 186 -7.60 -13.98 9.84
C TYR A 186 -8.38 -12.67 9.94
N ARG A 187 -9.21 -12.48 10.98
CA ARG A 187 -9.94 -11.22 11.21
C ARG A 187 -9.00 -10.03 11.44
N SER A 188 -7.89 -10.22 12.15
CA SER A 188 -6.89 -9.16 12.31
C SER A 188 -6.27 -8.76 10.97
N LEU A 189 -5.92 -9.74 10.13
CA LEU A 189 -5.38 -9.48 8.79
C LEU A 189 -6.41 -8.80 7.88
N GLU A 190 -7.68 -9.24 7.94
CA GLU A 190 -8.79 -8.62 7.20
C GLU A 190 -8.97 -7.16 7.62
N ALA A 191 -8.96 -6.86 8.92
CA ALA A 191 -9.07 -5.51 9.43
C ALA A 191 -7.86 -4.63 9.05
N GLU A 192 -6.67 -5.20 8.92
CA GLU A 192 -5.47 -4.49 8.46
C GLU A 192 -5.53 -4.18 6.96
N SER A 193 -5.89 -5.16 6.13
CA SER A 193 -5.98 -4.97 4.67
C SER A 193 -7.15 -4.11 4.24
N ASP A 194 -8.19 -4.00 5.08
CA ASP A 194 -9.37 -3.18 4.88
C ASP A 194 -9.22 -1.78 5.51
N ARG A 195 -7.98 -1.27 5.63
CA ARG A 195 -7.69 0.10 6.09
C ARG A 195 -6.92 0.88 5.02
N PRO A 196 -7.26 2.16 4.79
CA PRO A 196 -6.43 3.03 3.98
C PRO A 196 -5.03 3.16 4.57
N ARG A 197 -4.03 3.30 3.70
CA ARG A 197 -2.64 3.48 4.09
C ARG A 197 -1.99 4.49 3.15
N PRO A 198 -1.60 5.68 3.61
CA PRO A 198 -0.81 6.59 2.79
C PRO A 198 0.65 6.11 2.69
N PRO A 199 1.40 6.50 1.65
CA PRO A 199 2.83 6.24 1.57
C PRO A 199 3.57 6.80 2.78
N ARG A 200 4.48 6.00 3.36
CA ARG A 200 5.16 6.33 4.61
C ARG A 200 5.97 7.61 4.50
N LYS A 201 6.66 7.83 3.36
CA LYS A 201 7.45 9.05 3.13
C LYS A 201 6.58 10.29 3.04
N LEU A 202 5.42 10.18 2.39
CA LEU A 202 4.46 11.27 2.31
C LEU A 202 3.94 11.64 3.70
N LEU A 203 3.54 10.64 4.49
CA LEU A 203 3.05 10.86 5.85
C LEU A 203 4.13 11.48 6.75
N ALA A 204 5.37 10.97 6.70
CA ALA A 204 6.48 11.52 7.48
C ALA A 204 6.79 12.98 7.12
N ARG A 205 6.69 13.35 5.83
CA ARG A 205 6.84 14.75 5.38
C ARG A 205 5.69 15.63 5.87
N ALA A 206 4.45 15.14 5.84
CA ALA A 206 3.30 15.88 6.36
C ALA A 206 3.44 16.14 7.87
N ILE A 207 3.88 15.15 8.64
CA ILE A 207 4.16 15.30 10.08
C ILE A 207 5.30 16.32 10.31
N SER A 208 6.36 16.27 9.51
CA SER A 208 7.44 17.26 9.58
C SER A 208 6.91 18.67 9.29
N GLY A 209 6.10 18.83 8.24
CA GLY A 209 5.46 20.11 7.91
C GLY A 209 4.50 20.61 9.01
N TYR A 210 3.85 19.70 9.73
CA TYR A 210 3.03 20.05 10.89
C TYR A 210 3.88 20.58 12.04
N ALA A 211 5.00 19.94 12.34
CA ALA A 211 5.95 20.43 13.34
C ALA A 211 6.48 21.84 12.99
N GLU A 212 6.65 22.14 11.70
CA GLU A 212 7.05 23.45 11.21
C GLU A 212 5.90 24.48 11.14
N GLY A 213 4.65 24.09 11.44
CA GLY A 213 3.48 24.97 11.33
C GLY A 213 3.00 25.24 9.89
N VAL A 214 3.52 24.52 8.90
CA VAL A 214 3.20 24.67 7.47
C VAL A 214 2.01 23.79 7.06
N VAL A 215 1.82 22.66 7.74
CA VAL A 215 0.75 21.69 7.47
C VAL A 215 -0.17 21.61 8.69
N SER A 216 -1.47 21.53 8.49
CA SER A 216 -2.43 21.39 9.59
C SER A 216 -2.58 19.92 10.04
N ALA A 217 -3.01 19.69 11.27
CA ALA A 217 -3.39 18.35 11.72
C ALA A 217 -4.49 17.74 10.85
N GLN A 218 -5.42 18.58 10.36
CA GLN A 218 -6.48 18.16 9.44
C GLN A 218 -5.93 17.55 8.13
N THR A 219 -4.82 18.08 7.59
CA THR A 219 -4.19 17.50 6.40
C THR A 219 -3.65 16.09 6.68
N ILE A 220 -3.03 15.88 7.84
CA ILE A 220 -2.54 14.56 8.26
C ILE A 220 -3.71 13.60 8.51
N ALA A 221 -4.78 14.10 9.13
CA ALA A 221 -6.01 13.36 9.37
C ALA A 221 -6.64 12.84 8.07
N SER A 222 -6.75 13.70 7.05
CA SER A 222 -7.21 13.32 5.71
C SER A 222 -6.32 12.28 5.04
N LEU A 223 -4.99 12.37 5.19
CA LEU A 223 -4.07 11.35 4.66
C LEU A 223 -4.23 9.98 5.33
N ARG A 224 -4.57 9.97 6.63
CA ARG A 224 -4.69 8.75 7.45
C ARG A 224 -6.10 8.17 7.50
N GLY A 225 -7.12 8.94 7.12
CA GLY A 225 -8.53 8.55 7.23
C GLY A 225 -9.00 8.43 8.69
N ILE A 226 -8.50 9.28 9.58
CA ILE A 226 -8.88 9.33 11.01
C ILE A 226 -9.21 10.78 11.41
N ASP A 227 -9.72 10.97 12.63
CA ASP A 227 -10.09 12.30 13.14
C ASP A 227 -8.86 13.17 13.46
N ALA A 228 -8.97 14.48 13.20
CA ALA A 228 -7.90 15.43 13.46
C ALA A 228 -7.55 15.53 14.95
N GLU A 229 -8.55 15.43 15.84
CA GLU A 229 -8.33 15.40 17.29
C GLU A 229 -7.48 14.18 17.70
N GLN A 230 -7.70 13.03 17.08
CA GLN A 230 -6.88 11.84 17.32
C GLN A 230 -5.44 12.08 16.85
N VAL A 231 -5.25 12.68 15.67
CA VAL A 231 -3.91 13.04 15.16
C VAL A 231 -3.21 14.00 16.11
N GLU A 232 -3.86 15.06 16.56
CA GLU A 232 -3.28 16.03 17.50
C GLU A 232 -2.89 15.38 18.82
N ALA A 233 -3.76 14.52 19.37
CA ALA A 233 -3.47 13.78 20.60
C ALA A 233 -2.24 12.87 20.44
N GLU A 234 -2.15 12.11 19.34
CA GLU A 234 -1.00 11.24 19.05
C GLU A 234 0.30 12.03 18.86
N LEU A 235 0.26 13.12 18.08
CA LEU A 235 1.44 13.96 17.82
C LEU A 235 1.91 14.67 19.09
N ALA A 236 0.99 15.22 19.89
CA ALA A 236 1.31 15.86 21.16
C ALA A 236 1.93 14.87 22.16
N GLN A 237 1.40 13.63 22.26
CA GLN A 237 1.98 12.57 23.09
C GLN A 237 3.40 12.19 22.64
N ALA A 238 3.65 12.26 21.32
CA ALA A 238 4.98 12.04 20.74
C ALA A 238 5.92 13.26 20.84
N GLY A 239 5.48 14.38 21.44
CA GLY A 239 6.26 15.61 21.55
C GLY A 239 6.35 16.41 20.24
N VAL A 240 5.54 16.08 19.23
CA VAL A 240 5.46 16.80 17.97
C VAL A 240 4.38 17.88 18.10
N VAL A 241 4.81 19.11 18.36
CA VAL A 241 3.93 20.28 18.51
C VAL A 241 4.31 21.30 17.42
N PRO A 242 3.33 21.94 16.75
CA PRO A 242 3.63 22.92 15.72
C PRO A 242 4.39 24.10 16.32
N ARG A 243 5.46 24.54 15.65
CA ARG A 243 6.09 25.81 16.01
C ARG A 243 5.06 26.92 15.86
N ARG A 244 4.84 27.68 16.92
CA ARG A 244 4.13 28.96 16.80
C ARG A 244 4.96 29.84 15.89
N ALA A 245 4.37 30.31 14.79
CA ALA A 245 4.90 31.48 14.13
C ALA A 245 4.92 32.61 15.17
N GLU A 246 6.10 33.12 15.50
CA GLU A 246 6.20 34.43 16.12
C GLU A 246 5.68 35.42 15.07
N VAL A 247 4.38 35.73 15.14
CA VAL A 247 3.86 36.89 14.45
C VAL A 247 4.55 38.06 15.13
N SER A 248 5.53 38.67 14.46
CA SER A 248 6.03 39.98 14.86
C SER A 248 4.80 40.86 14.97
N SER A 249 4.39 41.20 16.20
CA SER A 249 3.38 42.22 16.40
C SER A 249 3.95 43.48 15.79
N LEU A 250 3.45 43.87 14.62
CA LEU A 250 3.63 45.24 14.16
C LEU A 250 2.80 46.07 15.13
N ASP A 251 3.47 46.94 15.88
CA ASP A 251 2.73 47.90 16.68
C ASP A 251 1.99 48.85 15.74
N ALA A 252 0.88 49.43 16.19
CA ALA A 252 0.14 50.40 15.37
C ALA A 252 1.03 51.58 14.91
N SER A 253 2.14 51.83 15.61
CA SER A 253 3.18 52.79 15.24
C SER A 253 4.06 52.39 14.05
N ASP A 254 4.11 51.10 13.71
CA ASP A 254 4.90 50.56 12.60
C ASP A 254 4.13 50.57 11.27
N LEU A 255 2.83 50.87 11.32
CA LEU A 255 2.01 51.05 10.13
C LEU A 255 2.28 52.43 9.50
N PRO A 256 2.47 52.51 8.17
CA PRO A 256 2.60 53.79 7.49
C PRO A 256 1.36 54.64 7.73
N THR A 257 1.56 55.94 7.97
CA THR A 257 0.46 56.89 8.14
C THR A 257 -0.32 56.98 6.83
N VAL A 258 -1.52 56.42 6.80
CA VAL A 258 -2.40 56.52 5.64
C VAL A 258 -3.11 57.87 5.70
N SER A 259 -2.76 58.80 4.81
CA SER A 259 -3.60 59.99 4.58
C SER A 259 -4.76 59.57 3.68
N ILE A 260 -5.94 59.44 4.25
CA ILE A 260 -7.15 59.18 3.48
C ILE A 260 -7.66 60.54 3.01
N ASP A 261 -7.61 60.78 1.70
CA ASP A 261 -8.28 61.93 1.09
C ASP A 261 -9.78 61.62 1.00
N LEU A 262 -10.57 62.34 1.78
CA LEU A 262 -12.02 62.17 1.86
C LEU A 262 -12.75 63.26 1.05
N SER A 263 -12.04 64.01 0.19
CA SER A 263 -12.62 65.08 -0.63
C SER A 263 -13.78 64.63 -1.53
N ASP A 264 -13.85 63.34 -1.85
CA ASP A 264 -14.84 62.77 -2.75
C ASP A 264 -16.10 62.25 -2.02
N LEU A 265 -16.20 62.42 -0.69
CA LEU A 265 -17.35 61.99 0.11
C LEU A 265 -18.36 63.10 0.45
N ASP A 266 -18.10 64.34 0.07
CA ASP A 266 -18.97 65.49 0.35
C ASP A 266 -20.04 65.75 -0.73
N ASP A 267 -20.28 64.83 -1.65
CA ASP A 267 -21.34 64.98 -2.68
C ASP A 267 -22.69 64.40 -2.19
N GLU A 268 -23.21 64.94 -1.08
CA GLU A 268 -24.63 64.88 -0.73
C GLU A 268 -25.23 66.28 -0.60
N GLY A 269 -25.71 66.78 -1.75
CA GLY A 269 -27.01 67.44 -1.91
C GLY A 269 -27.37 68.68 -1.09
N ARG A 270 -27.51 69.83 -1.78
CA ARG A 270 -28.58 70.86 -1.60
C ARG A 270 -28.47 71.89 -2.73
N GLU A 271 -29.32 71.87 -3.75
CA GLU A 271 -30.73 72.34 -3.83
C GLU A 271 -30.90 73.80 -4.33
N GLY A 272 -31.87 73.99 -5.24
CA GLY A 272 -32.52 75.27 -5.61
C GLY A 272 -32.02 75.86 -6.94
N GLY A 273 -32.80 76.15 -7.98
CA GLY A 273 -34.24 76.39 -8.10
C GLY A 273 -34.46 77.63 -8.99
N THR A 274 -35.23 77.47 -10.08
CA THR A 274 -35.92 78.49 -10.92
C THR A 274 -35.10 79.53 -11.72
N VAL A 275 -35.22 79.49 -13.05
CA VAL A 275 -36.14 80.34 -13.86
C VAL A 275 -36.69 79.51 -15.01
#